data_AF-A0A8T5FDB7-F1
#
_entry.id   AF-A0A8T5FDB7-F1
#
_cell.length_a   1.000
_cell.length_b   1.000
_cell.length_c   1.000
_cell.angle_alpha   90.00
_cell.angle_beta   90.00
_cell.angle_gamma   90.00
#
_symmetry.space_group_name_H-M   'P 1'
#
loop_
_entity.id
_entity.type
_entity.pdbx_description
1 polymer ?
#
loop_
_entity_poly.entity_id
_entity_poly.type
_entity_poly.pdbx_seq_one_letter_code
_entity_poly.pdbx_strand_id
1 'polypeptide(L)'
;MSWRPIPMKFPATCIVCNQKLKVGEMGLWAKGLGVKHEKCSKKLDTEIEEIKIPESFLKDFDVDSSLKIIEDESEIITCQNVLIDNLQKHSSTHGTIRIGLPISDRSKGTTVDYEDFEVFWLENENFWWGFEKLDNATYPRFRNLFGNSKPKWFETDGRSRNHQVCEINPSLSGDIKVNGAFLTDGNNTFLATWRIGGEFGRGGHINEIEQIFSEKSKSYTIQSQNNSKDYFLITNLNSSEIISQISYFVKNLHQLKSRFEQIDRYYPSTGDSISLLENLETKGITKTHTQILRKFLVYESQSITDSTKLRGVKGVSKIPADSIVSEPHYMHNLVRGVYKPEGDDYALSIQMNPQSIWGSEIINFETGEWKINYDFGDEGKYSSDITSMRKCFDSDIPIGVIYKPEKGVNKILGLGKISSNDGAKFTIIPYEIENKSSQVENLSSSYAGDEISHGDFSAQGSESTVYVRAKQGKFKEILLQEYDNKCAFCEFNEPEYLIGAHIVPYSVMRKEDPKNAMNPSDGILLCRLCDKAFEDGHLQLKENYEIIVTEKLRKSENTTVNSWLSKINSKIPIKSNSKFTPDKEFIQKKLKSI
;
A
#
# COMPACT_ATOMS: atom_id res chain seq x y z
N MET A 1 -3.30 19.20 4.59
CA MET A 1 -3.78 20.01 3.45
C MET A 1 -5.23 20.39 3.73
N SER A 2 -5.62 21.67 3.72
CA SER A 2 -6.97 22.06 4.19
C SER A 2 -8.00 22.15 3.06
N TRP A 3 -9.16 21.52 3.27
CA TRP A 3 -10.35 21.67 2.45
C TRP A 3 -10.93 23.07 2.64
N ARG A 4 -11.07 23.84 1.56
CA ARG A 4 -11.64 25.19 1.59
C ARG A 4 -13.00 25.19 0.91
N PRO A 5 -14.06 25.74 1.54
CA PRO A 5 -15.34 25.92 0.87
C PRO A 5 -15.18 26.94 -0.26
N ILE A 6 -15.53 26.55 -1.48
CA ILE A 6 -15.54 27.40 -2.66
C ILE A 6 -16.87 27.23 -3.40
N PRO A 7 -17.43 28.32 -3.97
CA PRO A 7 -18.49 28.20 -4.95
C PRO A 7 -17.91 27.69 -6.28
N MET A 8 -18.54 26.67 -6.85
CA MET A 8 -18.07 26.06 -8.09
C MET A 8 -18.22 27.01 -9.27
N LYS A 9 -17.11 27.39 -9.90
CA LYS A 9 -17.10 28.21 -11.12
C LYS A 9 -17.39 27.40 -12.39
N PHE A 10 -17.13 26.09 -12.35
CA PHE A 10 -17.37 25.13 -13.41
C PHE A 10 -17.95 23.85 -12.80
N PRO A 11 -18.72 23.03 -13.55
CA PRO A 11 -19.19 21.75 -13.05
C PRO A 11 -17.99 20.86 -12.70
N ALA A 12 -18.01 20.25 -11.52
CA ALA A 12 -16.92 19.39 -11.08
C ALA A 12 -17.47 18.14 -10.38
N THR A 13 -16.74 17.05 -10.44
CA THR A 13 -17.19 15.77 -9.89
C THR A 13 -16.72 15.64 -8.44
N CYS A 14 -17.65 15.36 -7.52
CA CYS A 14 -17.32 15.12 -6.12
C CYS A 14 -16.44 13.88 -6.00
N ILE A 15 -15.24 14.02 -5.45
CA ILE A 15 -14.31 12.90 -5.31
C ILE A 15 -14.80 11.81 -4.35
N VAL A 16 -15.79 12.09 -3.50
CA VAL A 16 -16.30 11.14 -2.49
C VAL A 16 -17.51 10.35 -3.00
N CYS A 17 -18.41 10.96 -3.77
CA CYS A 17 -19.67 10.31 -4.20
C CYS A 17 -19.85 10.25 -5.71
N ASN A 18 -18.88 10.74 -6.48
CA ASN A 18 -18.85 10.78 -7.93
C ASN A 18 -20.04 11.50 -8.62
N GLN A 19 -20.85 12.24 -7.85
CA GLN A 19 -21.91 13.10 -8.37
C GLN A 19 -21.36 14.50 -8.71
N LYS A 20 -21.93 15.15 -9.74
CA LYS A 20 -21.50 16.49 -10.16
C LYS A 20 -22.00 17.56 -9.19
N LEU A 21 -21.07 18.42 -8.75
CA LEU A 21 -21.38 19.74 -8.21
C LEU A 21 -21.65 20.69 -9.39
N LYS A 22 -22.79 21.38 -9.36
CA LYS A 22 -23.19 22.33 -10.41
C LYS A 22 -22.48 23.67 -10.24
N VAL A 23 -22.41 24.47 -11.31
CA VAL A 23 -21.93 25.86 -11.23
C VAL A 23 -22.78 26.63 -10.22
N GLY A 24 -22.13 27.32 -9.29
CA GLY A 24 -22.76 28.04 -8.17
C GLY A 24 -23.01 27.21 -6.91
N GLU A 25 -22.89 25.88 -6.96
CA GLU A 25 -22.99 25.01 -5.79
C GLU A 25 -21.73 25.12 -4.91
N MET A 26 -21.87 25.02 -3.58
CA MET A 26 -20.75 25.06 -2.65
C MET A 26 -20.07 23.69 -2.55
N GLY A 27 -18.79 23.66 -2.89
CA GLY A 27 -17.92 22.49 -2.78
C GLY A 27 -16.73 22.75 -1.88
N LEU A 28 -16.27 21.73 -1.17
CA LEU A 28 -15.00 21.78 -0.46
C LEU A 28 -13.90 21.40 -1.43
N TRP A 29 -12.98 22.32 -1.70
CA TRP A 29 -11.85 22.12 -2.60
C TRP A 29 -10.53 22.01 -1.83
N ALA A 30 -9.69 21.07 -2.23
CA ALA A 30 -8.33 20.96 -1.75
C ALA A 30 -7.36 20.89 -2.94
N LYS A 31 -6.30 21.69 -2.86
CA LYS A 31 -5.29 21.82 -3.92
C LYS A 31 -4.63 20.46 -4.17
N GLY A 32 -4.75 19.95 -5.39
CA GLY A 32 -4.19 18.65 -5.81
C GLY A 32 -5.09 17.43 -5.53
N LEU A 33 -6.21 17.59 -4.82
CA LEU A 33 -7.15 16.49 -4.53
C LEU A 33 -8.47 16.61 -5.28
N GLY A 34 -8.93 17.84 -5.56
CA GLY A 34 -10.20 18.09 -6.26
C GLY A 34 -11.25 18.69 -5.35
N VAL A 35 -12.54 18.40 -5.62
CA VAL A 35 -13.68 18.95 -4.88
C VAL A 35 -14.56 17.84 -4.30
N LYS A 36 -15.19 18.08 -3.14
CA LYS A 36 -16.23 17.22 -2.56
C LYS A 36 -17.43 18.04 -2.10
N HIS A 37 -18.61 17.44 -2.00
CA HIS A 37 -19.75 18.11 -1.37
C HIS A 37 -19.46 18.34 0.13
N GLU A 38 -20.03 19.39 0.72
CA GLU A 38 -19.94 19.64 2.17
C GLU A 38 -20.49 18.46 2.99
N LYS A 39 -21.62 17.88 2.55
CA LYS A 39 -22.23 16.68 3.18
C LYS A 39 -21.30 15.45 3.17
N CYS A 40 -20.34 15.41 2.24
CA CYS A 40 -19.36 14.33 2.13
C CYS A 40 -18.14 14.53 3.04
N SER A 41 -18.06 15.64 3.80
CA SER A 41 -16.95 15.90 4.72
C SER A 41 -17.15 15.35 6.13
N LYS A 42 -18.39 15.22 6.60
CA LYS A 42 -18.71 14.91 8.00
C LYS A 42 -18.59 13.41 8.39
N LYS A 43 -17.96 12.58 7.56
CA LYS A 43 -17.91 11.11 7.75
C LYS A 43 -16.52 10.53 8.04
N LEU A 44 -15.47 11.36 8.10
CA LEU A 44 -14.07 10.89 8.20
C LEU A 44 -13.38 11.12 9.55
N ASP A 45 -13.93 11.96 10.44
CA ASP A 45 -13.19 12.42 11.64
C ASP A 45 -13.48 11.54 12.88
N THR A 46 -13.36 10.21 12.78
CA THR A 46 -13.34 9.34 13.98
C THR A 46 -12.07 8.53 14.01
N GLU A 47 -11.33 8.73 15.11
CA GLU A 47 -10.11 8.05 15.53
C GLU A 47 -10.15 6.55 15.21
N ILE A 48 -9.04 6.06 14.64
CA ILE A 48 -8.87 4.65 14.36
C ILE A 48 -8.52 3.97 15.70
N GLU A 49 -9.54 3.53 16.45
CA GLU A 49 -9.34 2.81 17.72
C GLU A 49 -8.54 1.51 17.49
N GLU A 50 -7.59 1.23 18.38
CA GLU A 50 -6.82 -0.01 18.38
C GLU A 50 -7.74 -1.20 18.70
N ILE A 51 -7.67 -2.28 17.91
CA ILE A 51 -8.41 -3.52 18.21
C ILE A 51 -7.74 -4.19 19.41
N LYS A 52 -8.47 -4.26 20.52
CA LYS A 52 -8.02 -4.91 21.76
C LYS A 52 -8.64 -6.28 21.87
N ILE A 53 -7.79 -7.32 21.93
CA ILE A 53 -8.23 -8.67 22.27
C ILE A 53 -8.26 -8.84 23.79
N PRO A 54 -9.43 -9.13 24.40
CA PRO A 54 -9.50 -9.36 25.84
C PRO A 54 -8.58 -10.52 26.25
N GLU A 55 -7.79 -10.31 27.30
CA GLU A 55 -6.93 -11.37 27.84
C GLU A 55 -7.72 -12.64 28.22
N SER A 56 -8.98 -12.48 28.62
CA SER A 56 -9.87 -13.61 28.93
C SER A 56 -10.09 -14.52 27.72
N PHE A 57 -10.20 -13.97 26.51
CA PHE A 57 -10.32 -14.76 25.28
C PHE A 57 -9.00 -15.49 24.99
N LEU A 58 -7.86 -14.79 25.09
CA LEU A 58 -6.55 -15.39 24.81
C LEU A 58 -6.20 -16.56 25.73
N LYS A 59 -6.68 -16.55 26.98
CA LYS A 59 -6.48 -17.63 27.95
C LYS A 59 -7.10 -18.95 27.52
N ASP A 60 -8.27 -18.92 26.88
CA ASP A 60 -8.97 -20.14 26.43
C ASP A 60 -8.21 -20.87 25.30
N PHE A 61 -7.26 -20.17 24.68
CA PHE A 61 -6.46 -20.65 23.57
C PHE A 61 -4.97 -20.70 23.90
N ASP A 62 -4.57 -20.69 25.17
CA ASP A 62 -3.18 -20.93 25.56
C ASP A 62 -2.94 -22.43 25.76
N VAL A 63 -2.70 -23.12 24.65
CA VAL A 63 -2.50 -24.57 24.61
C VAL A 63 -1.04 -24.92 24.30
N ASP A 64 -0.63 -26.11 24.72
CA ASP A 64 0.70 -26.65 24.45
C ASP A 64 0.86 -27.00 22.96
N SER A 65 2.10 -27.03 22.50
CA SER A 65 2.59 -27.37 21.16
C SER A 65 2.24 -28.78 20.65
N SER A 66 1.46 -29.56 21.40
CA SER A 66 1.07 -30.94 21.11
C SER A 66 -0.18 -31.08 20.24
N LEU A 67 -0.77 -29.97 19.76
CA LEU A 67 -1.95 -29.96 18.92
C LEU A 67 -1.79 -30.83 17.65
N LYS A 68 -2.80 -31.64 17.37
CA LYS A 68 -2.89 -32.50 16.18
C LYS A 68 -4.16 -32.24 15.42
N ILE A 69 -4.09 -32.38 14.10
CA ILE A 69 -5.27 -32.39 13.25
C ILE A 69 -6.03 -33.72 13.44
N ILE A 70 -7.36 -33.63 13.53
CA ILE A 70 -8.22 -34.80 13.50
C ILE A 70 -8.40 -35.20 12.04
N GLU A 71 -8.01 -36.44 11.69
CA GLU A 71 -8.05 -36.97 10.32
C GLU A 71 -9.17 -38.00 10.12
N ASP A 72 -9.71 -38.59 11.20
CA ASP A 72 -10.78 -39.58 11.14
C ASP A 72 -12.14 -38.94 10.84
N GLU A 73 -12.81 -39.40 9.77
CA GLU A 73 -14.08 -38.81 9.32
C GLU A 73 -15.18 -38.90 10.39
N SER A 74 -15.25 -39.99 11.16
CA SER A 74 -16.28 -40.18 12.18
C SER A 74 -16.10 -39.24 13.37
N GLU A 75 -14.85 -38.98 13.76
CA GLU A 75 -14.51 -37.97 14.76
C GLU A 75 -14.81 -36.56 14.25
N ILE A 76 -14.45 -36.25 12.99
CA ILE A 76 -14.75 -34.96 12.36
C ILE A 76 -16.25 -34.68 12.31
N ILE A 77 -17.06 -35.68 11.94
CA ILE A 77 -18.53 -35.58 11.95
C ILE A 77 -19.03 -35.32 13.38
N THR A 78 -18.47 -36.00 14.37
CA THR A 78 -18.83 -35.77 15.78
C THR A 78 -18.53 -34.34 16.21
N CYS A 79 -17.36 -33.81 15.86
CA CYS A 79 -16.97 -32.42 16.15
C CYS A 79 -17.91 -31.41 15.48
N GLN A 80 -18.26 -31.64 14.21
CA GLN A 80 -19.21 -30.79 13.50
C GLN A 80 -20.60 -30.84 14.13
N ASN A 81 -21.07 -32.00 14.60
CA ASN A 81 -22.36 -32.11 15.28
C ASN A 81 -22.39 -31.32 16.60
N VAL A 82 -21.29 -31.31 17.37
CA VAL A 82 -21.18 -30.46 18.57
C VAL A 82 -21.33 -28.97 18.22
N LEU A 83 -20.73 -28.53 17.10
CA LEU A 83 -20.87 -27.17 16.61
C LEU A 83 -22.32 -26.86 16.19
N ILE A 84 -22.95 -27.78 15.44
CA ILE A 84 -24.34 -27.67 14.99
C ILE A 84 -25.28 -27.54 16.19
N ASP A 85 -25.20 -28.45 17.16
CA ASP A 85 -26.08 -28.49 18.32
C ASP A 85 -26.00 -27.18 19.12
N ASN A 86 -24.77 -26.67 19.34
CA ASN A 86 -24.58 -25.43 20.07
C ASN A 86 -25.13 -24.22 19.30
N LEU A 87 -24.80 -24.06 18.01
CA LEU A 87 -25.24 -22.90 17.23
C LEU A 87 -26.75 -22.89 17.00
N GLN A 88 -27.35 -24.05 16.71
CA GLN A 88 -28.80 -24.15 16.53
C GLN A 88 -29.56 -23.88 17.82
N LYS A 89 -29.12 -24.45 18.95
CA LYS A 89 -29.75 -24.25 20.27
C LYS A 89 -29.80 -22.78 20.70
N HIS A 90 -28.78 -22.00 20.32
CA HIS A 90 -28.69 -20.57 20.65
C HIS A 90 -29.21 -19.65 19.54
N SER A 91 -29.68 -20.22 18.43
CA SER A 91 -30.28 -19.44 17.35
C SER A 91 -31.68 -18.93 17.73
N SER A 92 -31.94 -17.68 17.38
CA SER A 92 -33.23 -16.99 17.59
C SER A 92 -34.18 -17.14 16.40
N THR A 93 -33.64 -17.31 15.20
CA THR A 93 -34.39 -17.43 13.94
C THR A 93 -33.53 -18.19 12.95
N HIS A 94 -34.15 -18.93 12.03
CA HIS A 94 -33.46 -19.58 10.92
C HIS A 94 -34.23 -19.33 9.62
N GLY A 95 -33.55 -19.47 8.48
CA GLY A 95 -34.18 -19.30 7.17
C GLY A 95 -33.16 -19.18 6.05
N THR A 96 -33.66 -19.04 4.84
CA THR A 96 -32.82 -18.88 3.65
C THR A 96 -32.44 -17.43 3.45
N ILE A 97 -31.18 -17.21 3.08
CA ILE A 97 -30.63 -15.92 2.67
C ILE A 97 -29.98 -16.03 1.30
N ARG A 98 -29.75 -14.89 0.65
CA ARG A 98 -28.93 -14.81 -0.56
C ARG A 98 -27.55 -14.23 -0.25
N ILE A 99 -26.50 -14.89 -0.73
CA ILE A 99 -25.08 -14.49 -0.65
C ILE A 99 -24.51 -14.20 -2.07
N GLY A 100 -23.50 -13.34 -2.23
CA GLY A 100 -22.87 -13.04 -3.55
C GLY A 100 -22.59 -11.56 -3.91
N LEU A 101 -21.68 -11.34 -4.88
CA LEU A 101 -21.20 -10.03 -5.39
C LEU A 101 -22.14 -9.37 -6.44
N PRO A 102 -22.04 -8.05 -6.70
CA PRO A 102 -22.41 -7.45 -7.98
C PRO A 102 -21.19 -7.36 -8.90
N ILE A 103 -21.13 -8.19 -9.93
CA ILE A 103 -20.24 -8.03 -11.08
C ILE A 103 -21.12 -7.97 -12.33
N SER A 104 -21.48 -6.76 -12.76
CA SER A 104 -21.73 -6.55 -14.18
C SER A 104 -20.36 -6.40 -14.84
N ASP A 105 -19.78 -7.48 -15.32
CA ASP A 105 -18.70 -7.37 -16.28
C ASP A 105 -19.32 -6.91 -17.60
N ARG A 106 -19.28 -5.59 -17.85
CA ARG A 106 -19.78 -4.99 -19.10
C ARG A 106 -18.99 -5.48 -20.33
N SER A 107 -17.85 -6.17 -20.14
CA SER A 107 -17.05 -6.72 -21.23
C SER A 107 -17.40 -8.17 -21.59
N LYS A 108 -18.07 -8.93 -20.71
CA LYS A 108 -18.37 -10.37 -20.95
C LYS A 108 -19.85 -10.73 -21.08
N GLY A 109 -20.78 -9.80 -20.89
CA GLY A 109 -22.20 -10.03 -21.22
C GLY A 109 -22.94 -11.08 -20.35
N THR A 110 -22.36 -11.54 -19.25
CA THR A 110 -23.01 -12.44 -18.28
C THR A 110 -22.95 -11.85 -16.87
N THR A 111 -24.13 -11.77 -16.23
CA THR A 111 -24.36 -11.25 -14.88
C THR A 111 -24.30 -12.36 -13.82
N VAL A 112 -23.55 -12.09 -12.74
CA VAL A 112 -23.29 -12.87 -11.50
C VAL A 112 -24.25 -14.01 -11.11
N ASP A 113 -23.64 -15.13 -10.70
CA ASP A 113 -24.22 -16.21 -9.90
C ASP A 113 -24.40 -15.78 -8.43
N TYR A 114 -25.62 -15.84 -7.91
CA TYR A 114 -25.92 -15.76 -6.48
C TYR A 114 -26.18 -17.16 -5.94
N GLU A 115 -25.91 -17.36 -4.66
CA GLU A 115 -26.24 -18.61 -3.97
C GLU A 115 -27.28 -18.34 -2.88
N ASP A 116 -28.30 -19.19 -2.83
CA ASP A 116 -29.28 -19.21 -1.75
C ASP A 116 -28.80 -20.21 -0.70
N PHE A 117 -28.69 -19.79 0.56
CA PHE A 117 -28.04 -20.53 1.63
C PHE A 117 -28.87 -20.50 2.91
N GLU A 118 -29.01 -21.64 3.59
CA GLU A 118 -29.73 -21.72 4.87
C GLU A 118 -28.84 -21.25 6.02
N VAL A 119 -29.35 -20.35 6.86
CA VAL A 119 -28.60 -19.80 8.00
C VAL A 119 -29.44 -19.69 9.26
N PHE A 120 -28.74 -19.68 10.39
CA PHE A 120 -29.22 -19.51 11.75
C PHE A 120 -28.73 -18.17 12.29
N TRP A 121 -29.65 -17.36 12.81
CA TRP A 121 -29.38 -16.03 13.38
C TRP A 121 -29.28 -16.09 14.90
N LEU A 122 -28.12 -15.72 15.44
CA LEU A 122 -27.88 -15.60 16.88
C LEU A 122 -28.00 -14.12 17.26
N GLU A 123 -29.19 -13.70 17.70
CA GLU A 123 -29.53 -12.28 17.90
C GLU A 123 -28.74 -11.62 19.03
N ASN A 124 -28.55 -12.33 20.15
CA ASN A 124 -27.81 -11.81 21.31
C ASN A 124 -26.34 -11.54 20.97
N GLU A 125 -25.76 -12.39 20.13
CA GLU A 125 -24.38 -12.30 19.70
C GLU A 125 -24.22 -11.62 18.34
N ASN A 126 -25.30 -11.19 17.70
CA ASN A 126 -25.32 -10.41 16.47
C ASN A 126 -24.53 -11.02 15.29
N PHE A 127 -24.57 -12.33 15.11
CA PHE A 127 -23.99 -12.99 13.94
C PHE A 127 -24.91 -14.10 13.41
N TRP A 128 -24.76 -14.44 12.13
CA TRP A 128 -25.41 -15.59 11.52
C TRP A 128 -24.38 -16.62 11.09
N TRP A 129 -24.81 -17.88 11.09
CA TRP A 129 -24.02 -19.01 10.65
C TRP A 129 -24.86 -19.92 9.76
N GLY A 130 -24.24 -20.50 8.74
CA GLY A 130 -24.83 -21.58 7.97
C GLY A 130 -23.78 -22.64 7.67
N PHE A 131 -24.22 -23.85 7.34
CA PHE A 131 -23.32 -24.93 6.98
C PHE A 131 -23.89 -25.84 5.89
N GLU A 132 -22.99 -26.51 5.17
CA GLU A 132 -23.32 -27.62 4.27
C GLU A 132 -22.20 -28.67 4.27
N LYS A 133 -22.54 -29.94 4.03
CA LYS A 133 -21.55 -31.00 3.81
C LYS A 133 -21.29 -31.17 2.32
N LEU A 134 -20.04 -31.04 1.90
CA LEU A 134 -19.62 -31.13 0.50
C LEU A 134 -18.84 -32.43 0.26
N ASP A 135 -19.54 -33.56 0.16
CA ASP A 135 -18.93 -34.88 0.01
C ASP A 135 -18.27 -35.10 -1.36
N ASN A 136 -18.83 -34.51 -2.41
CA ASN A 136 -18.40 -34.76 -3.81
C ASN A 136 -17.43 -33.69 -4.35
N ALA A 137 -16.92 -32.81 -3.50
CA ALA A 137 -15.96 -31.79 -3.93
C ALA A 137 -14.55 -32.39 -4.13
N THR A 138 -13.70 -31.73 -4.92
CA THR A 138 -12.29 -32.12 -5.10
C THR A 138 -11.56 -32.33 -3.77
N TYR A 139 -11.92 -31.54 -2.76
CA TYR A 139 -11.51 -31.71 -1.37
C TYR A 139 -12.78 -31.75 -0.50
N PRO A 140 -13.22 -32.96 -0.08
CA PRO A 140 -14.42 -33.13 0.74
C PRO A 140 -14.29 -32.42 2.09
N ARG A 141 -15.34 -31.70 2.49
CA ARG A 141 -15.32 -30.78 3.64
C ARG A 141 -16.71 -30.44 4.16
N PHE A 142 -16.79 -29.96 5.40
CA PHE A 142 -17.89 -29.12 5.84
C PHE A 142 -17.60 -27.68 5.42
N ARG A 143 -18.55 -27.01 4.77
CA ARG A 143 -18.48 -25.57 4.51
C ARG A 143 -19.25 -24.87 5.60
N ASN A 144 -18.59 -24.06 6.43
CA ASN A 144 -19.27 -23.23 7.44
C ASN A 144 -19.09 -21.76 7.09
N LEU A 145 -20.21 -21.06 6.88
CA LEU A 145 -20.28 -19.65 6.54
C LEU A 145 -20.66 -18.85 7.77
N PHE A 146 -19.95 -17.75 8.01
CA PHE A 146 -20.27 -16.83 9.10
C PHE A 146 -20.44 -15.42 8.54
N GLY A 147 -21.45 -14.71 9.03
CA GLY A 147 -21.61 -13.29 8.78
C GLY A 147 -22.09 -12.52 9.98
N ASN A 148 -21.96 -11.20 9.91
CA ASN A 148 -22.27 -10.28 10.99
C ASN A 148 -23.53 -9.48 10.65
N SER A 149 -24.25 -9.02 11.67
CA SER A 149 -25.52 -8.27 11.57
C SER A 149 -26.71 -9.12 11.13
N LYS A 150 -27.93 -8.64 11.44
CA LYS A 150 -29.18 -9.36 11.20
C LYS A 150 -29.36 -9.74 9.72
N PRO A 151 -29.62 -11.01 9.41
CA PRO A 151 -29.84 -11.46 8.04
C PRO A 151 -31.04 -10.78 7.40
N LYS A 152 -30.88 -10.44 6.12
CA LYS A 152 -31.97 -10.13 5.21
C LYS A 152 -32.46 -11.44 4.61
N TRP A 153 -33.55 -11.94 5.16
CA TRP A 153 -34.16 -13.19 4.73
C TRP A 153 -34.64 -13.10 3.28
N PHE A 154 -34.62 -14.23 2.58
CA PHE A 154 -34.98 -14.34 1.17
C PHE A 154 -36.37 -13.78 0.84
N GLU A 155 -37.33 -13.87 1.78
CA GLU A 155 -38.69 -13.33 1.62
C GLU A 155 -38.74 -11.79 1.62
N THR A 156 -37.68 -11.11 2.05
CA THR A 156 -37.60 -9.64 2.09
C THR A 156 -36.95 -9.11 0.80
N ASP A 157 -37.70 -8.34 0.00
CA ASP A 157 -37.30 -7.68 -1.27
C ASP A 157 -36.13 -8.42 -1.95
N GLY A 158 -36.42 -9.46 -2.74
CA GLY A 158 -35.47 -10.45 -3.32
C GLY A 158 -34.27 -9.89 -4.12
N ARG A 159 -34.04 -8.59 -4.05
CA ARG A 159 -32.83 -7.83 -4.41
C ARG A 159 -31.82 -7.75 -3.25
N SER A 160 -32.24 -8.05 -2.01
CA SER A 160 -31.42 -7.99 -0.80
C SER A 160 -30.36 -9.10 -0.78
N ARG A 161 -29.17 -8.76 -0.29
CA ARG A 161 -28.03 -9.66 -0.17
C ARG A 161 -27.41 -9.53 1.21
N ASN A 162 -26.83 -10.62 1.68
CA ASN A 162 -26.11 -10.69 2.93
C ASN A 162 -24.62 -10.82 2.66
N HIS A 163 -23.81 -10.19 3.49
CA HIS A 163 -22.36 -10.22 3.38
C HIS A 163 -21.78 -11.27 4.29
N GLN A 164 -21.05 -12.19 3.70
CA GLN A 164 -20.30 -13.21 4.41
C GLN A 164 -18.98 -12.63 4.94
N VAL A 165 -18.74 -12.79 6.25
CA VAL A 165 -17.52 -12.33 6.91
C VAL A 165 -16.38 -13.33 6.67
N CYS A 166 -16.60 -14.63 6.87
CA CYS A 166 -15.58 -15.65 6.66
C CYS A 166 -16.15 -17.04 6.34
N GLU A 167 -15.24 -17.94 5.97
CA GLU A 167 -15.47 -19.39 5.89
C GLU A 167 -14.48 -20.12 6.77
N ILE A 168 -14.97 -21.14 7.45
CA ILE A 168 -14.15 -22.06 8.23
C ILE A 168 -14.58 -23.46 7.80
N ASN A 169 -13.75 -24.12 7.01
CA ASN A 169 -14.18 -25.32 6.31
C ASN A 169 -13.33 -26.54 6.73
N PRO A 170 -13.70 -27.27 7.80
CA PRO A 170 -13.01 -28.50 8.17
C PRO A 170 -13.07 -29.55 7.05
N SER A 171 -11.90 -30.06 6.65
CA SER A 171 -11.81 -31.23 5.75
C SER A 171 -12.43 -32.47 6.42
N LEU A 172 -13.04 -33.36 5.62
CA LEU A 172 -13.53 -34.66 6.10
C LEU A 172 -12.43 -35.71 6.31
N SER A 173 -11.19 -35.40 5.93
CA SER A 173 -10.04 -36.31 6.04
C SER A 173 -8.80 -35.64 6.66
N GLY A 174 -8.96 -34.46 7.25
CA GLY A 174 -7.83 -33.64 7.73
C GLY A 174 -6.93 -33.06 6.63
N ASP A 175 -7.37 -32.98 5.37
CA ASP A 175 -6.58 -32.40 4.27
C ASP A 175 -6.33 -30.89 4.50
N ILE A 176 -5.05 -30.54 4.63
CA ILE A 176 -4.57 -29.18 4.85
C ILE A 176 -4.87 -28.21 3.70
N LYS A 177 -5.29 -28.68 2.52
CA LYS A 177 -5.67 -27.82 1.38
C LYS A 177 -6.99 -27.09 1.61
N VAL A 178 -7.82 -27.55 2.55
CA VAL A 178 -9.09 -26.90 2.92
C VAL A 178 -8.86 -25.90 4.05
N ASN A 179 -9.48 -24.72 3.99
CA ASN A 179 -9.33 -23.59 4.92
C ASN A 179 -10.03 -23.78 6.29
N GLY A 180 -9.80 -24.92 6.94
CA GLY A 180 -10.32 -25.20 8.27
C GLY A 180 -9.95 -26.61 8.73
N ALA A 181 -9.90 -26.81 10.04
CA ALA A 181 -9.65 -28.11 10.64
C ALA A 181 -10.27 -28.19 12.04
N PHE A 182 -10.55 -29.42 12.47
CA PHE A 182 -10.67 -29.72 13.89
C PHE A 182 -9.31 -30.17 14.42
N LEU A 183 -8.88 -29.57 15.53
CA LEU A 183 -7.63 -29.88 16.20
C LEU A 183 -7.89 -30.46 17.59
N THR A 184 -6.98 -31.26 18.11
CA THR A 184 -7.05 -31.78 19.48
C THR A 184 -5.70 -31.74 20.17
N ASP A 185 -5.70 -31.45 21.47
CA ASP A 185 -4.56 -31.60 22.39
C ASP A 185 -4.62 -32.94 23.17
N GLY A 186 -5.62 -33.79 22.89
CA GLY A 186 -5.92 -35.03 23.60
C GLY A 186 -7.00 -34.91 24.69
N ASN A 187 -7.26 -33.70 25.21
CA ASN A 187 -8.28 -33.44 26.22
C ASN A 187 -9.44 -32.58 25.67
N ASN A 188 -9.11 -31.65 24.78
CA ASN A 188 -10.00 -30.68 24.18
C ASN A 188 -9.99 -30.82 22.66
N THR A 189 -11.06 -30.35 22.05
CA THR A 189 -11.20 -30.22 20.60
C THR A 189 -11.44 -28.76 20.23
N PHE A 190 -10.79 -28.30 19.18
CA PHE A 190 -10.85 -26.92 18.73
C PHE A 190 -11.28 -26.83 17.27
N LEU A 191 -12.09 -25.84 16.94
CA LEU A 191 -12.29 -25.40 15.56
C LEU A 191 -11.18 -24.42 15.22
N ALA A 192 -10.51 -24.62 14.09
CA ALA A 192 -9.38 -23.80 13.68
C ALA A 192 -9.39 -23.49 12.18
N THR A 193 -8.68 -22.42 11.79
CA THR A 193 -8.43 -22.09 10.38
C THR A 193 -7.00 -21.63 10.15
N TRP A 194 -6.42 -22.03 9.03
CA TRP A 194 -5.12 -21.50 8.57
C TRP A 194 -5.27 -20.38 7.54
N ARG A 195 -6.49 -20.10 7.08
CA ARG A 195 -6.75 -19.03 6.11
C ARG A 195 -8.11 -18.40 6.31
N ILE A 196 -8.15 -17.09 6.37
CA ILE A 196 -9.37 -16.36 6.64
C ILE A 196 -10.11 -16.05 5.32
N GLY A 197 -11.09 -16.88 4.94
CA GLY A 197 -11.90 -16.69 3.72
C GLY A 197 -12.96 -15.59 3.80
N GLY A 198 -13.88 -15.54 2.82
CA GLY A 198 -15.10 -14.71 2.84
C GLY A 198 -15.18 -13.60 1.76
N GLU A 199 -16.41 -13.22 1.40
CA GLU A 199 -16.70 -12.27 0.30
C GLU A 199 -16.54 -10.78 0.69
N PHE A 200 -16.63 -10.45 1.99
CA PHE A 200 -16.46 -9.09 2.51
C PHE A 200 -14.97 -8.74 2.69
N GLY A 201 -14.56 -7.52 2.30
CA GLY A 201 -13.16 -7.08 2.29
C GLY A 201 -12.33 -7.76 1.20
N ARG A 202 -12.67 -7.51 -0.08
CA ARG A 202 -12.02 -8.07 -1.30
C ARG A 202 -10.53 -8.34 -1.05
N GLY A 203 -10.08 -9.55 -1.37
CA GLY A 203 -8.82 -10.18 -0.95
C GLY A 203 -7.48 -9.49 -1.27
N GLY A 204 -7.43 -8.18 -1.47
CA GLY A 204 -6.20 -7.38 -1.56
C GLY A 204 -5.49 -7.16 -0.22
N HIS A 205 -6.17 -7.32 0.92
CA HIS A 205 -5.58 -7.13 2.26
C HIS A 205 -5.56 -8.39 3.13
N ILE A 206 -5.72 -9.57 2.51
CA ILE A 206 -5.87 -10.80 3.27
C ILE A 206 -4.63 -11.12 4.12
N ASN A 207 -3.45 -10.86 3.56
CA ASN A 207 -2.18 -11.11 4.26
C ASN A 207 -2.01 -10.16 5.45
N GLU A 208 -2.40 -8.90 5.29
CA GLU A 208 -2.39 -7.88 6.34
C GLU A 208 -3.38 -8.20 7.46
N ILE A 209 -4.57 -8.69 7.10
CA ILE A 209 -5.57 -9.15 8.07
C ILE A 209 -5.01 -10.34 8.86
N GLU A 210 -4.44 -11.34 8.18
CA GLU A 210 -3.86 -12.52 8.82
C GLU A 210 -2.66 -12.16 9.70
N GLN A 211 -1.81 -11.23 9.25
CA GLN A 211 -0.69 -10.72 10.04
C GLN A 211 -1.18 -10.01 11.32
N ILE A 212 -2.11 -9.06 11.22
CA ILE A 212 -2.64 -8.35 12.39
C ILE A 212 -3.30 -9.36 13.34
N PHE A 213 -4.04 -10.33 12.79
CA PHE A 213 -4.66 -11.36 13.59
C PHE A 213 -3.61 -12.22 14.31
N SER A 214 -2.49 -12.55 13.67
CA SER A 214 -1.36 -13.29 14.27
C SER A 214 -0.55 -12.50 15.30
N GLU A 215 -0.46 -11.17 15.17
CA GLU A 215 0.20 -10.33 16.17
C GLU A 215 -0.66 -10.20 17.45
N LYS A 216 -1.98 -10.25 17.29
CA LYS A 216 -2.94 -10.06 18.39
C LYS A 216 -3.43 -11.39 18.99
N SER A 217 -3.35 -12.50 18.26
CA SER A 217 -3.74 -13.86 18.69
C SER A 217 -2.65 -14.88 18.39
N LYS A 218 -2.57 -15.95 19.19
CA LYS A 218 -1.53 -16.99 19.03
C LYS A 218 -1.90 -17.92 17.86
N SER A 219 -1.00 -18.07 16.88
CA SER A 219 -1.08 -19.13 15.86
C SER A 219 -0.29 -20.35 16.30
N TYR A 220 -0.69 -21.52 15.77
CA TYR A 220 -0.10 -22.81 16.09
C TYR A 220 0.37 -23.52 14.83
N THR A 221 1.68 -23.78 14.72
CA THR A 221 2.24 -24.55 13.62
C THR A 221 1.92 -26.04 13.80
N ILE A 222 1.02 -26.56 12.97
CA ILE A 222 0.58 -27.96 13.01
C ILE A 222 1.28 -28.74 11.90
N GLN A 223 1.91 -29.87 12.27
CA GLN A 223 2.56 -30.79 11.35
C GLN A 223 1.55 -31.82 10.81
N SER A 224 1.53 -32.01 9.50
CA SER A 224 0.85 -33.12 8.80
C SER A 224 1.89 -33.96 8.07
N GLN A 225 1.52 -35.15 7.60
CA GLN A 225 2.42 -36.19 7.06
C GLN A 225 3.47 -35.68 6.04
N ASN A 226 3.22 -34.58 5.33
CA ASN A 226 4.14 -33.99 4.34
C ASN A 226 4.26 -32.44 4.35
N ASN A 227 3.68 -31.72 5.31
CA ASN A 227 3.64 -30.25 5.33
C ASN A 227 3.32 -29.67 6.71
N SER A 228 3.60 -28.40 6.94
CA SER A 228 3.19 -27.64 8.14
C SER A 228 2.35 -26.42 7.79
N LYS A 229 1.34 -26.10 8.61
CA LYS A 229 0.56 -24.86 8.50
C LYS A 229 0.30 -24.22 9.85
N ASP A 230 0.24 -22.91 9.87
CA ASP A 230 -0.12 -22.14 11.05
C ASP A 230 -1.64 -21.98 11.13
N TYR A 231 -2.23 -22.46 12.22
CA TYR A 231 -3.66 -22.39 12.47
C TYR A 231 -3.98 -21.37 13.57
N PHE A 232 -5.04 -20.60 13.37
CA PHE A 232 -5.71 -19.82 14.39
C PHE A 232 -6.82 -20.67 15.02
N LEU A 233 -6.83 -20.74 16.35
CA LEU A 233 -7.94 -21.34 17.09
C LEU A 233 -9.11 -20.35 17.14
N ILE A 234 -10.32 -20.87 16.94
CA ILE A 234 -11.54 -20.06 16.83
C ILE A 234 -12.43 -20.29 18.04
N THR A 235 -12.61 -21.55 18.42
CA THR A 235 -13.34 -21.94 19.62
C THR A 235 -12.90 -23.30 20.13
N ASN A 236 -13.00 -23.50 21.45
CA ASN A 236 -12.90 -24.80 22.10
C ASN A 236 -14.30 -25.42 22.20
N LEU A 237 -14.50 -26.57 21.54
CA LEU A 237 -15.78 -27.26 21.47
C LEU A 237 -16.23 -27.83 22.83
N ASN A 238 -15.30 -27.99 23.77
CA ASN A 238 -15.58 -28.43 25.14
C ASN A 238 -15.92 -27.26 26.08
N SER A 239 -15.78 -26.01 25.63
CA SER A 239 -16.06 -24.82 26.43
C SER A 239 -17.55 -24.49 26.50
N SER A 240 -18.02 -24.02 27.66
CA SER A 240 -19.36 -23.42 27.79
C SER A 240 -19.48 -22.08 27.04
N GLU A 241 -18.36 -21.49 26.63
CA GLU A 241 -18.26 -20.19 25.96
C GLU A 241 -18.18 -20.31 24.43
N ILE A 242 -18.55 -21.47 23.85
CA ILE A 242 -18.43 -21.72 22.40
C ILE A 242 -19.04 -20.59 21.54
N ILE A 243 -20.24 -20.11 21.92
CA ILE A 243 -20.95 -19.06 21.17
C ILE A 243 -20.26 -17.71 21.30
N SER A 244 -19.83 -17.35 22.51
CA SER A 244 -19.18 -16.06 22.77
C SER A 244 -17.80 -15.99 22.10
N GLN A 245 -17.06 -17.10 22.06
CA GLN A 245 -15.79 -17.25 21.35
C GLN A 245 -15.95 -17.09 19.83
N ILE A 246 -16.91 -17.80 19.21
CA ILE A 246 -17.20 -17.68 17.77
C ILE A 246 -17.63 -16.25 17.42
N SER A 247 -18.57 -15.68 18.17
CA SER A 247 -19.03 -14.30 18.01
C SER A 247 -17.88 -13.31 18.08
N TYR A 248 -16.99 -13.50 19.05
CA TYR A 248 -15.81 -12.66 19.22
C TYR A 248 -14.92 -12.70 17.97
N PHE A 249 -14.57 -13.90 17.49
CA PHE A 249 -13.79 -14.08 16.28
C PHE A 249 -14.43 -13.39 15.07
N VAL A 250 -15.71 -13.68 14.79
CA VAL A 250 -16.45 -13.14 13.63
C VAL A 250 -16.53 -11.61 13.69
N LYS A 251 -16.81 -11.02 14.85
CA LYS A 251 -16.92 -9.56 15.00
C LYS A 251 -15.60 -8.84 14.81
N ASN A 252 -14.51 -9.34 15.41
CA ASN A 252 -13.20 -8.72 15.25
C ASN A 252 -12.74 -8.80 13.79
N LEU A 253 -12.96 -9.94 13.15
CA LEU A 253 -12.67 -10.09 11.74
C LEU A 253 -13.52 -9.16 10.86
N HIS A 254 -14.82 -9.02 11.16
CA HIS A 254 -15.68 -8.07 10.45
C HIS A 254 -15.21 -6.62 10.64
N GLN A 255 -14.80 -6.22 11.85
CA GLN A 255 -14.26 -4.89 12.13
C GLN A 255 -12.97 -4.64 11.34
N LEU A 256 -12.04 -5.61 11.32
CA LEU A 256 -10.81 -5.56 10.51
C LEU A 256 -11.14 -5.39 9.02
N LYS A 257 -11.99 -6.27 8.48
CA LYS A 257 -12.39 -6.23 7.06
C LYS A 257 -13.10 -4.91 6.70
N SER A 258 -14.04 -4.45 7.52
CA SER A 258 -14.71 -3.16 7.32
C SER A 258 -13.73 -1.99 7.37
N ARG A 259 -12.68 -2.08 8.17
CA ARG A 259 -11.64 -1.04 8.30
C ARG A 259 -10.76 -0.99 7.06
N PHE A 260 -10.34 -2.12 6.51
CA PHE A 260 -9.67 -2.18 5.21
C PHE A 260 -10.58 -1.72 4.07
N GLU A 261 -11.87 -2.06 4.07
CA GLU A 261 -12.82 -1.51 3.09
C GLU A 261 -13.05 0.01 3.23
N GLN A 262 -12.91 0.56 4.43
CA GLN A 262 -12.94 2.01 4.62
C GLN A 262 -11.66 2.64 4.09
N ILE A 263 -10.50 2.06 4.40
CA ILE A 263 -9.21 2.47 3.83
C ILE A 263 -9.30 2.43 2.30
N ASP A 264 -9.78 1.34 1.71
CA ASP A 264 -9.98 1.22 0.26
C ASP A 264 -11.02 2.20 -0.29
N ARG A 265 -12.09 2.53 0.44
CA ARG A 265 -13.05 3.55 -0.02
C ARG A 265 -12.47 4.97 0.02
N TYR A 266 -11.54 5.25 0.93
CA TYR A 266 -10.92 6.56 1.12
C TYR A 266 -9.61 6.72 0.34
N TYR A 267 -8.89 5.62 0.15
CA TYR A 267 -7.71 5.41 -0.67
C TYR A 267 -8.00 4.20 -1.57
N PRO A 268 -8.73 4.37 -2.68
CA PRO A 268 -9.02 3.28 -3.61
C PRO A 268 -7.76 2.53 -3.99
N SER A 269 -7.54 1.39 -3.33
CA SER A 269 -6.94 0.25 -4.00
C SER A 269 -7.95 -0.06 -5.08
N THR A 270 -7.54 0.17 -6.33
CA THR A 270 -8.35 -0.21 -7.47
C THR A 270 -8.52 -1.71 -7.38
N GLY A 271 -9.70 -2.15 -6.93
CA GLY A 271 -10.15 -3.53 -7.02
C GLY A 271 -9.90 -4.01 -8.45
N ASP A 272 -9.31 -5.19 -8.52
CA ASP A 272 -8.47 -5.72 -9.61
C ASP A 272 -7.08 -5.08 -9.62
N SER A 273 -6.26 -5.45 -8.66
CA SER A 273 -4.80 -5.33 -8.81
C SER A 273 -4.35 -6.30 -9.90
N ILE A 274 -4.56 -5.95 -11.16
CA ILE A 274 -3.47 -6.12 -12.11
C ILE A 274 -2.37 -5.24 -11.52
N SER A 275 -1.42 -5.85 -10.81
CA SER A 275 -0.21 -5.17 -10.37
C SER A 275 0.36 -4.43 -11.57
N LEU A 276 0.38 -3.09 -11.57
CA LEU A 276 0.86 -2.22 -12.65
C LEU A 276 1.69 -2.96 -13.73
N LEU A 277 1.15 -3.19 -14.94
CA LEU A 277 1.79 -4.00 -16.01
C LEU A 277 1.76 -5.55 -15.88
N GLU A 278 0.95 -6.15 -15.00
CA GLU A 278 0.88 -7.63 -14.82
C GLU A 278 0.43 -8.35 -16.10
N ASN A 279 -0.36 -7.66 -16.92
CA ASN A 279 -0.75 -8.14 -18.24
C ASN A 279 0.45 -8.47 -19.13
N LEU A 280 1.63 -7.88 -18.90
CA LEU A 280 2.84 -8.21 -19.66
C LEU A 280 3.35 -9.62 -19.36
N GLU A 281 3.24 -10.10 -18.13
CA GLU A 281 3.63 -11.47 -17.77
C GLU A 281 2.75 -12.50 -18.50
N THR A 282 1.46 -12.18 -18.66
CA THR A 282 0.54 -13.01 -19.47
C THR A 282 0.90 -13.04 -20.96
N LYS A 283 1.67 -12.05 -21.45
CA LYS A 283 2.24 -12.01 -22.80
C LYS A 283 3.60 -12.72 -22.91
N GLY A 284 4.02 -13.43 -21.86
CA GLY A 284 5.28 -14.17 -21.81
C GLY A 284 6.51 -13.31 -21.49
N ILE A 285 6.32 -12.07 -21.02
CA ILE A 285 7.42 -11.23 -20.51
C ILE A 285 7.83 -11.74 -19.13
N THR A 286 9.14 -11.78 -18.87
CA THR A 286 9.64 -12.24 -17.57
C THR A 286 9.23 -11.27 -16.45
N LYS A 287 8.97 -11.81 -15.26
CA LYS A 287 8.64 -11.01 -14.06
C LYS A 287 9.67 -9.91 -13.81
N THR A 288 10.97 -10.23 -13.92
CA THR A 288 12.06 -9.26 -13.73
C THR A 288 11.98 -8.12 -14.75
N HIS A 289 11.71 -8.40 -16.03
CA HIS A 289 11.53 -7.37 -17.06
C HIS A 289 10.35 -6.45 -16.70
N THR A 290 9.20 -7.02 -16.34
CA THR A 290 8.01 -6.27 -15.90
C THR A 290 8.30 -5.39 -14.68
N GLN A 291 9.00 -5.92 -13.68
CA GLN A 291 9.42 -5.16 -12.49
C GLN A 291 10.34 -3.98 -12.83
N ILE A 292 11.28 -4.16 -13.77
CA ILE A 292 12.16 -3.06 -14.20
C ILE A 292 11.36 -1.97 -14.91
N LEU A 293 10.36 -2.32 -15.74
CA LEU A 293 9.46 -1.33 -16.36
C LEU A 293 8.65 -0.55 -15.30
N ARG A 294 8.22 -1.20 -14.21
CA ARG A 294 7.61 -0.50 -13.06
C ARG A 294 8.58 0.50 -12.42
N LYS A 295 9.87 0.14 -12.31
CA LYS A 295 10.91 1.04 -11.79
C LYS A 295 11.13 2.27 -12.69
N PHE A 296 10.98 2.15 -14.01
CA PHE A 296 10.95 3.31 -14.92
C PHE A 296 9.79 4.26 -14.66
N LEU A 297 8.63 3.75 -14.23
CA LEU A 297 7.47 4.57 -13.86
C LEU A 297 7.72 5.33 -12.54
N VAL A 298 8.35 4.69 -11.55
CA VAL A 298 8.75 5.36 -10.29
C VAL A 298 9.73 6.49 -10.56
N TYR A 299 10.72 6.25 -11.42
CA TYR A 299 11.70 7.28 -11.79
C TYR A 299 11.23 8.24 -12.88
N GLU A 300 9.97 8.20 -13.32
CA GLU A 300 9.49 9.09 -14.37
C GLU A 300 9.73 10.57 -14.02
N SER A 301 10.25 11.32 -15.00
CA SER A 301 10.72 12.70 -14.88
C SER A 301 11.91 12.95 -13.95
N GLN A 302 12.56 11.92 -13.41
CA GLN A 302 13.80 12.08 -12.64
C GLN A 302 15.00 12.33 -13.55
N SER A 303 15.94 13.13 -13.04
CA SER A 303 17.29 13.25 -13.60
C SER A 303 18.26 12.49 -12.70
N ILE A 304 18.80 11.38 -13.20
CA ILE A 304 19.76 10.54 -12.49
C ILE A 304 21.17 10.89 -12.96
N THR A 305 21.98 11.42 -12.04
CA THR A 305 23.40 11.73 -12.30
C THR A 305 24.34 10.61 -11.85
N ASP A 306 23.90 9.80 -10.89
CA ASP A 306 24.62 8.61 -10.46
C ASP A 306 24.26 7.40 -11.35
N SER A 307 25.15 7.06 -12.29
CA SER A 307 24.94 5.94 -13.20
C SER A 307 24.77 4.59 -12.50
N THR A 308 25.20 4.45 -11.23
CA THR A 308 25.03 3.19 -10.48
C THR A 308 23.55 2.86 -10.24
N LYS A 309 22.65 3.85 -10.19
CA LYS A 309 21.20 3.64 -10.12
C LYS A 309 20.59 3.04 -11.39
N LEU A 310 21.31 3.05 -12.52
CA LEU A 310 20.85 2.48 -13.80
C LEU A 310 21.53 1.16 -14.17
N ARG A 311 22.78 0.98 -13.75
CA ARG A 311 23.61 -0.19 -14.13
C ARG A 311 24.44 -0.82 -13.03
N GLY A 312 24.30 -0.42 -11.77
CA GLY A 312 25.22 -0.83 -10.70
C GLY A 312 26.66 -0.35 -10.92
N VAL A 313 27.62 -1.02 -10.28
CA VAL A 313 29.04 -0.68 -10.39
C VAL A 313 29.63 -1.33 -11.63
N LYS A 314 30.06 -0.51 -12.60
CA LYS A 314 30.56 -0.97 -13.90
C LYS A 314 31.68 -2.01 -13.73
N GLY A 315 31.45 -3.20 -14.27
CA GLY A 315 32.42 -4.31 -14.23
C GLY A 315 32.54 -5.03 -12.88
N VAL A 316 31.71 -4.66 -11.89
CA VAL A 316 31.73 -5.23 -10.54
C VAL A 316 30.38 -5.87 -10.20
N SER A 317 29.28 -5.11 -10.28
CA SER A 317 27.96 -5.61 -9.88
C SER A 317 26.81 -4.94 -10.63
N LYS A 318 25.68 -5.66 -10.70
CA LYS A 318 24.38 -5.12 -11.12
C LYS A 318 23.78 -4.26 -10.00
N ILE A 319 22.68 -3.56 -10.28
CA ILE A 319 21.87 -2.97 -9.21
C ILE A 319 21.40 -4.14 -8.32
N PRO A 320 21.54 -4.06 -6.98
CA PRO A 320 20.99 -5.07 -6.07
C PRO A 320 19.45 -5.23 -6.24
N ALA A 321 18.92 -6.35 -5.74
CA ALA A 321 17.49 -6.51 -5.58
C ALA A 321 16.92 -5.47 -4.60
N ASP A 322 15.66 -5.09 -4.79
CA ASP A 322 14.94 -4.12 -3.97
C ASP A 322 13.43 -4.44 -3.93
N SER A 323 12.67 -3.61 -3.23
CA SER A 323 11.20 -3.75 -3.09
C SER A 323 10.42 -3.76 -4.42
N ILE A 324 10.99 -3.31 -5.54
CA ILE A 324 10.35 -3.35 -6.86
C ILE A 324 10.85 -4.55 -7.68
N VAL A 325 12.16 -4.73 -7.75
CA VAL A 325 12.81 -5.75 -8.58
C VAL A 325 13.48 -6.79 -7.69
N SER A 326 12.98 -8.03 -7.75
CA SER A 326 13.39 -9.08 -6.81
C SER A 326 14.79 -9.66 -7.06
N GLU A 327 15.42 -9.31 -8.18
CA GLU A 327 16.71 -9.86 -8.60
C GLU A 327 17.71 -8.76 -8.99
N PRO A 328 19.03 -9.03 -8.91
CA PRO A 328 20.04 -8.10 -9.39
C PRO A 328 19.88 -7.79 -10.89
N HIS A 329 19.75 -6.50 -11.23
CA HIS A 329 19.30 -6.08 -12.54
C HIS A 329 20.07 -4.88 -13.12
N TYR A 330 19.85 -4.63 -14.41
CA TYR A 330 20.13 -3.35 -15.05
C TYR A 330 18.79 -2.73 -15.44
N MET A 331 18.58 -1.45 -15.13
CA MET A 331 17.55 -0.69 -15.83
C MET A 331 17.99 -0.43 -17.26
N HIS A 332 19.28 -0.10 -17.44
CA HIS A 332 19.95 0.03 -18.73
C HIS A 332 21.47 -0.08 -18.52
N ASN A 333 22.20 -0.88 -19.30
CA ASN A 333 23.65 -1.11 -19.08
C ASN A 333 24.57 0.08 -19.45
N LEU A 334 24.02 1.04 -20.19
CA LEU A 334 24.65 2.27 -20.70
C LEU A 334 25.82 2.02 -21.67
N VAL A 335 25.84 0.86 -22.33
CA VAL A 335 26.88 0.48 -23.32
C VAL A 335 26.45 0.82 -24.75
N ARG A 336 25.21 0.45 -25.12
CA ARG A 336 24.60 0.71 -26.44
C ARG A 336 23.36 1.59 -26.30
N GLY A 337 22.78 2.04 -27.42
CA GLY A 337 21.53 2.81 -27.41
C GLY A 337 20.31 2.00 -26.97
N VAL A 338 20.27 0.70 -27.31
CA VAL A 338 19.25 -0.22 -26.83
C VAL A 338 19.85 -1.19 -25.82
N TYR A 339 19.11 -1.49 -24.77
CA TYR A 339 19.41 -2.57 -23.84
C TYR A 339 18.36 -3.67 -23.92
N LYS A 340 18.84 -4.88 -24.18
CA LYS A 340 18.09 -6.13 -24.15
C LYS A 340 18.73 -7.05 -23.11
N PRO A 341 18.00 -7.52 -22.08
CA PRO A 341 18.53 -8.49 -21.13
C PRO A 341 18.95 -9.79 -21.82
N GLU A 342 19.88 -10.52 -21.20
CA GLU A 342 20.28 -11.84 -21.67
C GLU A 342 19.11 -12.82 -21.50
N GLY A 343 18.83 -13.63 -22.52
CA GLY A 343 17.69 -14.55 -22.54
C GLY A 343 16.35 -13.90 -22.94
N ASP A 344 16.28 -12.57 -22.99
CA ASP A 344 15.08 -11.85 -23.42
C ASP A 344 15.06 -11.63 -24.94
N ASP A 345 13.84 -11.68 -25.48
CA ASP A 345 13.54 -11.38 -26.87
C ASP A 345 13.23 -9.89 -27.12
N TYR A 346 12.79 -9.20 -26.08
CA TYR A 346 12.24 -7.84 -26.15
C TYR A 346 13.26 -6.82 -25.66
N ALA A 347 13.35 -5.67 -26.34
CA ALA A 347 14.09 -4.54 -25.81
C ALA A 347 13.47 -4.11 -24.48
N LEU A 348 14.28 -3.94 -23.43
CA LEU A 348 13.80 -3.49 -22.12
C LEU A 348 13.80 -1.96 -22.04
N SER A 349 14.85 -1.34 -22.56
CA SER A 349 15.01 0.10 -22.46
C SER A 349 15.92 0.65 -23.55
N ILE A 350 15.82 1.96 -23.75
CA ILE A 350 16.68 2.71 -24.67
C ILE A 350 17.29 3.92 -23.96
N GLN A 351 18.46 4.33 -24.42
CA GLN A 351 19.05 5.63 -24.13
C GLN A 351 19.30 6.40 -25.44
N MET A 352 19.05 7.71 -25.41
CA MET A 352 19.34 8.61 -26.53
C MET A 352 20.11 9.85 -26.09
N ASN A 353 20.82 10.46 -27.04
CA ASN A 353 21.56 11.71 -26.88
C ASN A 353 21.00 12.73 -27.89
N PRO A 354 20.64 13.96 -27.48
CA PRO A 354 20.10 15.01 -28.36
C PRO A 354 21.06 15.46 -29.46
N GLN A 355 22.35 15.14 -29.38
CA GLN A 355 23.32 15.38 -30.45
C GLN A 355 23.27 14.30 -31.55
N SER A 356 22.24 13.44 -31.56
CA SER A 356 22.07 12.48 -32.65
C SER A 356 21.80 13.22 -33.97
N ILE A 357 22.42 12.71 -35.02
CA ILE A 357 22.48 13.31 -36.37
C ILE A 357 21.13 13.27 -37.13
N TRP A 358 20.02 12.85 -36.51
CA TRP A 358 18.79 12.42 -37.21
C TRP A 358 17.53 13.28 -36.98
N GLY A 359 17.65 14.45 -36.34
CA GLY A 359 16.59 15.48 -36.35
C GLY A 359 15.56 15.41 -35.22
N SER A 360 14.83 16.51 -35.06
CA SER A 360 14.11 16.94 -33.85
C SER A 360 13.22 15.89 -33.18
N GLU A 361 13.64 15.46 -32.00
CA GLU A 361 12.77 14.94 -30.95
C GLU A 361 11.86 16.10 -30.51
N ILE A 362 10.55 16.01 -30.74
CA ILE A 362 9.63 16.99 -30.13
C ILE A 362 9.49 16.53 -28.68
N ILE A 363 10.27 17.13 -27.80
CA ILE A 363 10.10 16.99 -26.37
C ILE A 363 9.58 18.32 -25.85
N ASN A 364 8.25 18.44 -25.77
CA ASN A 364 7.68 19.54 -25.01
C ASN A 364 7.72 19.15 -23.52
N PHE A 365 8.80 19.54 -22.84
CA PHE A 365 8.94 19.31 -21.40
C PHE A 365 7.90 20.07 -20.56
N GLU A 366 7.24 21.08 -21.12
CA GLU A 366 6.21 21.86 -20.42
C GLU A 366 4.85 21.15 -20.44
N THR A 367 4.51 20.46 -21.53
CA THR A 367 3.25 19.68 -21.64
C THR A 367 3.42 18.20 -21.29
N GLY A 368 4.64 17.68 -21.26
CA GLY A 368 4.92 16.25 -21.04
C GLY A 368 4.71 15.37 -22.28
N GLU A 369 4.31 15.96 -23.41
CA GLU A 369 4.14 15.28 -24.68
C GLU A 369 5.49 15.18 -25.40
N TRP A 370 6.07 13.99 -25.35
CA TRP A 370 7.29 13.67 -26.08
C TRP A 370 7.01 12.72 -27.25
N LYS A 371 7.70 12.91 -28.37
CA LYS A 371 7.71 11.98 -29.50
C LYS A 371 9.14 11.82 -29.99
N ILE A 372 9.59 10.57 -30.05
CA ILE A 372 10.97 10.22 -30.36
C ILE A 372 10.99 9.50 -31.70
N ASN A 373 11.78 10.02 -32.64
CA ASN A 373 12.10 9.33 -33.89
C ASN A 373 13.48 8.71 -33.75
N TYR A 374 13.51 7.41 -33.44
CA TYR A 374 14.73 6.67 -33.19
C TYR A 374 15.21 6.03 -34.49
N ASP A 375 16.37 6.48 -35.00
CA ASP A 375 16.95 5.99 -36.26
C ASP A 375 18.31 5.31 -35.99
N PHE A 376 18.43 4.04 -36.36
CA PHE A 376 19.67 3.29 -36.25
C PHE A 376 20.68 3.62 -37.35
N GLY A 377 20.25 4.17 -38.49
CA GLY A 377 21.05 4.53 -39.67
C GLY A 377 21.62 3.35 -40.46
N ASP A 378 22.03 2.26 -39.81
CA ASP A 378 22.62 1.06 -40.41
C ASP A 378 21.94 -0.20 -39.87
N GLU A 379 21.12 -0.83 -40.72
CA GLU A 379 20.36 -2.03 -40.35
C GLU A 379 21.25 -3.25 -40.08
N GLY A 380 22.38 -3.38 -40.79
CA GLY A 380 23.27 -4.52 -40.66
C GLY A 380 23.98 -4.51 -39.31
N LYS A 381 24.50 -3.36 -38.90
CA LYS A 381 25.25 -3.18 -37.65
C LYS A 381 24.40 -3.37 -36.39
N TYR A 382 23.12 -3.01 -36.46
CA TYR A 382 22.20 -3.02 -35.32
C TYR A 382 21.04 -4.02 -35.45
N SER A 383 21.18 -5.01 -36.33
CA SER A 383 20.15 -6.02 -36.63
C SER A 383 19.49 -6.66 -35.39
N SER A 384 20.27 -7.02 -34.37
CA SER A 384 19.74 -7.58 -33.12
C SER A 384 18.91 -6.56 -32.32
N ASP A 385 19.33 -5.30 -32.26
CA ASP A 385 18.65 -4.24 -31.51
C ASP A 385 17.36 -3.82 -32.22
N ILE A 386 17.39 -3.75 -33.56
CA ILE A 386 16.23 -3.51 -34.42
C ILE A 386 15.22 -4.65 -34.25
N THR A 387 15.69 -5.91 -34.23
CA THR A 387 14.81 -7.08 -34.09
C THR A 387 14.07 -7.07 -32.75
N SER A 388 14.75 -6.75 -31.65
CA SER A 388 14.10 -6.71 -30.33
C SER A 388 13.12 -5.55 -30.19
N MET A 389 13.39 -4.39 -30.80
CA MET A 389 12.43 -3.29 -30.88
C MET A 389 11.21 -3.63 -31.76
N ARG A 390 11.40 -4.33 -32.89
CA ARG A 390 10.27 -4.83 -33.71
C ARG A 390 9.38 -5.78 -32.91
N LYS A 391 9.96 -6.72 -32.16
CA LYS A 391 9.19 -7.59 -31.26
C LYS A 391 8.37 -6.80 -30.24
N CYS A 392 8.92 -5.72 -29.67
CA CYS A 392 8.16 -4.85 -28.76
C CYS A 392 6.98 -4.15 -29.47
N PHE A 393 7.16 -3.73 -30.73
CA PHE A 393 6.06 -3.19 -31.55
C PHE A 393 4.97 -4.25 -31.82
N ASP A 394 5.37 -5.43 -32.31
CA ASP A 394 4.45 -6.49 -32.72
C ASP A 394 3.59 -7.01 -31.54
N SER A 395 4.19 -7.08 -30.35
CA SER A 395 3.53 -7.58 -29.13
C SER A 395 2.94 -6.48 -28.22
N ASP A 396 3.05 -5.21 -28.62
CA ASP A 396 2.66 -4.03 -27.82
C ASP A 396 3.26 -4.08 -26.40
N ILE A 397 4.57 -4.24 -26.33
CA ILE A 397 5.37 -4.27 -25.09
C ILE A 397 6.06 -2.91 -24.92
N PRO A 398 5.86 -2.21 -23.79
CA PRO A 398 6.50 -0.93 -23.55
C PRO A 398 8.00 -1.08 -23.27
N ILE A 399 8.73 0.01 -23.50
CA ILE A 399 10.16 0.12 -23.22
C ILE A 399 10.45 1.29 -22.26
N GLY A 400 11.44 1.13 -21.39
CA GLY A 400 11.96 2.23 -20.57
C GLY A 400 12.72 3.24 -21.41
N VAL A 401 12.46 4.54 -21.23
CA VAL A 401 13.04 5.61 -22.06
C VAL A 401 13.95 6.52 -21.24
N ILE A 402 15.21 6.61 -21.67
CA ILE A 402 16.24 7.48 -21.05
C ILE A 402 16.69 8.54 -22.07
N TYR A 403 16.48 9.80 -21.74
CA TYR A 403 16.97 10.96 -22.48
C TYR A 403 18.21 11.55 -21.80
N LYS A 404 19.30 11.78 -22.55
CA LYS A 404 20.57 12.25 -21.98
C LYS A 404 20.86 13.67 -22.44
N PRO A 405 20.27 14.71 -21.80
CA PRO A 405 20.42 16.10 -22.25
C PRO A 405 21.89 16.53 -22.29
N GLU A 406 22.69 16.02 -21.36
CA GLU A 406 24.09 16.38 -21.18
C GLU A 406 24.89 15.14 -20.74
N LYS A 407 26.22 15.24 -20.82
CA LYS A 407 27.12 14.15 -20.38
C LYS A 407 26.93 13.89 -18.88
N GLY A 408 26.56 12.67 -18.53
CA GLY A 408 26.40 12.23 -17.14
C GLY A 408 25.01 12.48 -16.55
N VAL A 409 24.10 13.13 -17.27
CA VAL A 409 22.71 13.35 -16.84
C VAL A 409 21.80 12.38 -17.60
N ASN A 410 21.05 11.55 -16.88
CA ASN A 410 20.11 10.59 -17.46
C ASN A 410 18.69 10.95 -17.00
N LYS A 411 17.94 11.63 -17.87
CA LYS A 411 16.53 11.96 -17.62
C LYS A 411 15.66 10.77 -17.98
N ILE A 412 14.90 10.27 -17.02
CA ILE A 412 13.99 9.15 -17.22
C ILE A 412 12.65 9.71 -17.71
N LEU A 413 12.22 9.37 -18.92
CA LEU A 413 10.97 9.86 -19.50
C LEU A 413 9.75 8.98 -19.14
N GLY A 414 9.99 7.85 -18.46
CA GLY A 414 8.98 6.85 -18.16
C GLY A 414 8.99 5.72 -19.19
N LEU A 415 7.79 5.26 -19.57
CA LEU A 415 7.60 4.17 -20.52
C LEU A 415 7.17 4.69 -21.89
N GLY A 416 7.67 4.04 -22.94
CA GLY A 416 7.35 4.33 -24.33
C GLY A 416 6.69 3.16 -25.04
N LYS A 417 5.70 3.49 -25.87
CA LYS A 417 5.12 2.63 -26.88
C LYS A 417 5.82 2.86 -28.20
N ILE A 418 6.29 1.80 -28.85
CA ILE A 418 6.68 1.87 -30.25
C ILE A 418 5.40 1.92 -31.07
N SER A 419 5.17 3.04 -31.76
CA SER A 419 3.95 3.35 -32.51
C SER A 419 4.07 3.09 -34.01
N SER A 420 5.30 3.08 -34.53
CA SER A 420 5.61 2.67 -35.90
C SER A 420 7.04 2.15 -36.00
N ASN A 421 7.27 1.27 -36.97
CA ASN A 421 8.60 0.87 -37.42
C ASN A 421 8.66 0.88 -38.96
N ASP A 422 9.78 1.34 -39.52
CA ASP A 422 10.08 1.35 -40.96
C ASP A 422 11.58 1.14 -41.15
N GLY A 423 11.98 -0.07 -41.54
CA GLY A 423 13.39 -0.43 -41.68
C GLY A 423 14.17 -0.22 -40.37
N ALA A 424 15.13 0.70 -40.41
CA ALA A 424 15.98 1.13 -39.29
C ALA A 424 15.34 2.20 -38.37
N LYS A 425 14.11 2.65 -38.66
CA LYS A 425 13.48 3.80 -38.00
C LYS A 425 12.28 3.38 -37.16
N PHE A 426 12.18 3.97 -35.97
CA PHE A 426 11.09 3.71 -35.03
C PHE A 426 10.52 5.03 -34.51
N THR A 427 9.20 5.10 -34.33
CA THR A 427 8.56 6.20 -33.62
C THR A 427 8.07 5.74 -32.28
N ILE A 428 8.49 6.43 -31.22
CA ILE A 428 8.18 6.09 -29.83
C ILE A 428 7.42 7.25 -29.19
N ILE A 429 6.31 6.92 -28.54
CA ILE A 429 5.41 7.86 -27.85
C ILE A 429 5.18 7.38 -26.41
N PRO A 430 4.64 8.20 -25.49
CA PRO A 430 4.34 7.77 -24.13
C PRO A 430 3.43 6.54 -24.13
N TYR A 431 3.73 5.58 -23.27
CA TYR A 431 2.86 4.42 -23.05
C TYR A 431 1.75 4.78 -22.06
N GLU A 432 0.50 4.68 -22.51
CA GLU A 432 -0.67 4.97 -21.69
C GLU A 432 -1.02 3.82 -20.75
N ILE A 433 -1.32 4.15 -19.50
CA ILE A 433 -1.69 3.18 -18.46
C ILE A 433 -2.92 3.70 -17.74
N GLU A 434 -3.97 2.89 -17.68
CA GLU A 434 -5.16 3.19 -16.90
C GLU A 434 -4.82 3.26 -15.40
N ASN A 435 -5.35 4.27 -14.69
CA ASN A 435 -5.11 4.47 -13.25
C ASN A 435 -3.62 4.58 -12.84
N LYS A 436 -2.75 5.00 -13.76
CA LYS A 436 -1.29 5.17 -13.53
C LYS A 436 -0.96 5.94 -12.24
N SER A 437 -1.64 7.07 -12.00
CA SER A 437 -1.25 8.01 -10.93
C SER A 437 -1.30 7.37 -9.54
N SER A 438 -2.38 6.69 -9.17
CA SER A 438 -2.53 6.09 -7.83
C SER A 438 -1.60 4.90 -7.63
N GLN A 439 -1.48 4.04 -8.65
CA GLN A 439 -0.61 2.87 -8.58
C GLN A 439 0.87 3.25 -8.49
N VAL A 440 1.31 4.25 -9.26
CA VAL A 440 2.69 4.75 -9.20
C VAL A 440 2.96 5.48 -7.87
N GLU A 441 1.99 6.21 -7.31
CA GLU A 441 2.14 6.85 -5.99
C GLU A 441 2.37 5.81 -4.88
N ASN A 442 1.58 4.73 -4.85
CA ASN A 442 1.74 3.64 -3.88
C ASN A 442 3.09 2.94 -4.04
N LEU A 443 3.44 2.56 -5.27
CA LEU A 443 4.73 1.93 -5.57
C LEU A 443 5.91 2.83 -5.20
N SER A 444 5.83 4.12 -5.51
CA SER A 444 6.88 5.09 -5.15
C SER A 444 7.02 5.26 -3.64
N SER A 445 5.91 5.25 -2.89
CA SER A 445 5.92 5.34 -1.43
C SER A 445 6.61 4.14 -0.78
N SER A 446 6.28 2.93 -1.23
CA SER A 446 6.93 1.69 -0.78
C SER A 446 8.44 1.72 -1.07
N TYR A 447 8.81 2.02 -2.32
CA TYR A 447 10.21 2.07 -2.74
C TYR A 447 11.01 3.17 -2.03
N ALA A 448 10.43 4.34 -1.80
CA ALA A 448 11.06 5.41 -1.03
C ALA A 448 11.37 4.97 0.42
N GLY A 449 10.46 4.21 1.04
CA GLY A 449 10.67 3.68 2.39
C GLY A 449 11.82 2.67 2.44
N ASP A 450 11.88 1.78 1.44
CA ASP A 450 12.95 0.80 1.28
C ASP A 450 14.32 1.47 1.11
N GLU A 451 14.43 2.46 0.20
CA GLU A 451 15.66 3.23 -0.01
C GLU A 451 16.11 3.94 1.29
N ILE A 452 15.21 4.61 2.01
CA ILE A 452 15.53 5.28 3.27
C ILE A 452 15.96 4.27 4.35
N SER A 453 15.33 3.10 4.41
CA SER A 453 15.68 2.05 5.38
C SER A 453 17.11 1.52 5.19
N HIS A 454 17.57 1.50 3.93
CA HIS A 454 18.92 1.13 3.49
C HIS A 454 19.91 2.31 3.46
N GLY A 455 19.52 3.49 3.95
CA GLY A 455 20.40 4.66 4.07
C GLY A 455 20.55 5.49 2.80
N ASP A 456 19.72 5.29 1.78
CA ASP A 456 19.65 6.17 0.61
C ASP A 456 18.69 7.34 0.87
N PHE A 457 19.24 8.39 1.45
CA PHE A 457 18.55 9.66 1.69
C PHE A 457 18.61 10.63 0.51
N SER A 458 19.06 10.18 -0.67
CA SER A 458 19.21 11.05 -1.82
C SER A 458 17.87 11.45 -2.42
N ALA A 459 17.75 12.70 -2.82
CA ALA A 459 16.58 13.18 -3.56
C ALA A 459 17.04 14.10 -4.70
N GLN A 460 17.24 13.49 -5.87
CA GLN A 460 17.55 14.18 -7.12
C GLN A 460 16.24 14.42 -7.90
N GLY A 461 16.20 15.43 -8.77
CA GLY A 461 15.03 15.76 -9.60
C GLY A 461 14.14 16.88 -9.04
N SER A 462 13.06 17.21 -9.77
CA SER A 462 12.11 18.27 -9.39
C SER A 462 11.27 17.88 -8.19
N GLU A 463 10.92 18.85 -7.34
CA GLU A 463 10.07 18.63 -6.14
C GLU A 463 8.65 18.13 -6.50
N SER A 464 8.20 18.45 -7.71
CA SER A 464 6.87 18.07 -8.20
C SER A 464 6.76 16.59 -8.60
N THR A 465 7.87 15.87 -8.69
CA THR A 465 7.87 14.49 -9.15
C THR A 465 7.30 13.54 -8.10
N VAL A 466 6.68 12.44 -8.56
CA VAL A 466 6.05 11.45 -7.67
C VAL A 466 7.08 10.86 -6.69
N TYR A 467 8.25 10.49 -7.18
CA TYR A 467 9.34 9.94 -6.36
C TYR A 467 9.83 10.88 -5.25
N VAL A 468 10.07 12.16 -5.56
CA VAL A 468 10.50 13.13 -4.53
C VAL A 468 9.41 13.37 -3.50
N ARG A 469 8.13 13.47 -3.93
CA ARG A 469 6.99 13.59 -3.01
C ARG A 469 6.87 12.37 -2.09
N ALA A 470 7.08 11.17 -2.63
CA ALA A 470 7.09 9.93 -1.85
C ALA A 470 8.19 9.94 -0.79
N LYS A 471 9.42 10.34 -1.14
CA LYS A 471 10.52 10.49 -0.16
C LYS A 471 10.22 11.53 0.92
N GLN A 472 9.66 12.69 0.56
CA GLN A 472 9.24 13.70 1.53
C GLN A 472 8.13 13.19 2.47
N GLY A 473 7.20 12.39 1.95
CA GLY A 473 6.18 11.71 2.75
C GLY A 473 6.81 10.77 3.78
N LYS A 474 7.72 9.90 3.33
CA LYS A 474 8.45 8.98 4.21
C LYS A 474 9.33 9.68 5.24
N PHE A 475 10.00 10.77 4.86
CA PHE A 475 10.72 11.63 5.79
C PHE A 475 9.80 12.13 6.91
N LYS A 476 8.60 12.64 6.59
CA LYS A 476 7.62 13.05 7.62
C LYS A 476 7.12 11.87 8.46
N GLU A 477 6.81 10.72 7.85
CA GLU A 477 6.36 9.52 8.58
C GLU A 477 7.39 9.06 9.62
N ILE A 478 8.67 9.04 9.26
CA ILE A 478 9.76 8.71 10.20
C ILE A 478 9.80 9.72 11.34
N LEU A 479 9.72 11.02 11.05
CA LEU A 479 9.73 12.04 12.11
C LEU A 479 8.50 11.94 13.02
N LEU A 480 7.32 11.58 12.49
CA LEU A 480 6.14 11.30 13.32
C LEU A 480 6.41 10.18 14.32
N GLN A 481 7.09 9.13 13.90
CA GLN A 481 7.49 8.02 14.77
C GLN A 481 8.57 8.45 15.78
N GLU A 482 9.62 9.16 15.36
CA GLU A 482 10.71 9.59 16.23
C GLU A 482 10.24 10.55 17.35
N TYR A 483 9.20 11.34 17.09
CA TYR A 483 8.68 12.35 18.02
C TYR A 483 7.30 12.03 18.64
N ASP A 484 6.83 10.78 18.59
CA ASP A 484 5.54 10.34 19.16
C ASP A 484 4.35 11.18 18.70
N ASN A 485 4.34 11.58 17.43
CA ASN A 485 3.31 12.45 16.85
C ASN A 485 3.19 13.82 17.56
N LYS A 486 4.28 14.34 18.14
CA LYS A 486 4.30 15.62 18.85
C LYS A 486 5.33 16.58 18.26
N CYS A 487 4.99 17.86 18.25
CA CYS A 487 5.95 18.92 17.97
C CYS A 487 7.12 18.82 18.97
N ALA A 488 8.33 18.68 18.46
CA ALA A 488 9.54 18.57 19.28
C ALA A 488 9.75 19.79 20.19
N PHE A 489 9.23 20.96 19.78
CA PHE A 489 9.41 22.21 20.51
C PHE A 489 8.32 22.51 21.53
N CYS A 490 7.05 22.22 21.24
CA CYS A 490 5.93 22.62 22.11
C CYS A 490 4.95 21.50 22.48
N GLU A 491 5.27 20.26 22.12
CA GLU A 491 4.46 19.06 22.36
C GLU A 491 3.06 19.03 21.72
N PHE A 492 2.73 20.04 20.90
CA PHE A 492 1.51 20.07 20.12
C PHE A 492 1.35 18.77 19.31
N ASN A 493 0.21 18.09 19.47
CA ASN A 493 0.06 16.67 19.12
C ASN A 493 -1.04 16.40 18.09
N GLU A 494 -1.40 17.38 17.26
CA GLU A 494 -2.32 17.17 16.12
C GLU A 494 -1.50 16.87 14.85
N PRO A 495 -1.37 15.59 14.42
CA PRO A 495 -0.40 15.18 13.38
C PRO A 495 -0.60 15.87 12.02
N GLU A 496 -1.83 16.28 11.74
CA GLU A 496 -2.20 16.99 10.52
C GLU A 496 -1.56 18.37 10.38
N TYR A 497 -1.28 19.02 11.51
CA TYR A 497 -0.64 20.34 11.57
C TYR A 497 0.87 20.26 11.86
N LEU A 498 1.38 19.05 12.09
CA LEU A 498 2.81 18.79 12.16
C LEU A 498 3.41 18.68 10.76
N ILE A 499 4.66 19.10 10.65
CA ILE A 499 5.48 18.98 9.44
C ILE A 499 6.85 18.45 9.82
N GLY A 500 7.49 17.73 8.89
CA GLY A 500 8.91 17.46 8.95
C GLY A 500 9.68 18.71 8.54
N ALA A 501 10.07 19.53 9.50
CA ALA A 501 10.91 20.69 9.25
C ALA A 501 12.35 20.21 9.02
N HIS A 502 13.03 20.75 8.02
CA HIS A 502 14.45 20.47 7.83
C HIS A 502 15.29 21.44 8.69
N ILE A 503 16.36 20.94 9.29
CA ILE A 503 17.33 21.75 10.04
C ILE A 503 18.09 22.62 9.05
N VAL A 504 18.70 22.00 8.03
CA VAL A 504 19.26 22.68 6.86
C VAL A 504 18.21 22.68 5.75
N PRO A 505 17.81 23.84 5.20
CA PRO A 505 16.73 23.88 4.21
C PRO A 505 16.94 22.90 3.06
N TYR A 506 15.89 22.15 2.70
CA TYR A 506 15.92 21.14 1.64
C TYR A 506 16.51 21.66 0.31
N SER A 507 16.19 22.91 -0.06
CA SER A 507 16.70 23.56 -1.27
C SER A 507 18.21 23.81 -1.25
N VAL A 508 18.81 23.94 -0.07
CA VAL A 508 20.25 24.03 0.15
C VAL A 508 20.87 22.65 0.12
N MET A 509 20.29 21.69 0.86
CA MET A 509 20.77 20.31 0.90
C MET A 509 20.82 19.67 -0.48
N ARG A 510 19.80 19.86 -1.33
CA ARG A 510 19.81 19.33 -2.70
C ARG A 510 20.96 19.82 -3.57
N LYS A 511 21.52 21.00 -3.30
CA LYS A 511 22.63 21.57 -4.08
C LYS A 511 23.97 21.17 -3.50
N GLU A 512 24.11 21.25 -2.19
CA GLU A 512 25.40 21.11 -1.50
C GLU A 512 25.68 19.67 -1.05
N ASP A 513 24.64 18.94 -0.66
CA ASP A 513 24.74 17.54 -0.23
C ASP A 513 23.47 16.73 -0.62
N PRO A 514 23.28 16.48 -1.93
CA PRO A 514 22.09 15.79 -2.43
C PRO A 514 21.92 14.37 -1.89
N LYS A 515 22.96 13.76 -1.30
CA LYS A 515 22.90 12.42 -0.69
C LYS A 515 22.18 12.42 0.64
N ASN A 516 22.20 13.53 1.37
CA ASN A 516 21.54 13.69 2.66
C ASN A 516 20.26 14.53 2.60
N ALA A 517 19.77 14.87 1.40
CA ALA A 517 18.68 15.81 1.25
C ALA A 517 17.34 15.37 1.87
N MET A 518 17.12 14.07 2.08
CA MET A 518 15.95 13.51 2.79
C MET A 518 16.39 12.73 4.04
N ASN A 519 17.54 13.06 4.64
CA ASN A 519 18.06 12.36 5.80
C ASN A 519 17.22 12.74 7.04
N PRO A 520 16.54 11.81 7.72
CA PRO A 520 15.71 12.15 8.89
C PRO A 520 16.50 12.80 10.04
N SER A 521 17.83 12.63 10.10
CA SER A 521 18.68 13.34 11.06
C SER A 521 18.88 14.84 10.73
N ASP A 522 18.53 15.27 9.50
CA ASP A 522 18.35 16.69 9.14
C ASP A 522 16.90 17.15 9.42
N GLY A 523 16.11 16.35 10.13
CA GLY A 523 14.68 16.58 10.35
C GLY A 523 14.31 16.82 11.81
N ILE A 524 13.30 17.67 12.02
CA ILE A 524 12.62 17.86 13.30
C ILE A 524 11.11 17.91 13.03
N LEU A 525 10.31 17.20 13.82
CA LEU A 525 8.86 17.30 13.73
C LEU A 525 8.37 18.56 14.45
N LEU A 526 7.79 19.52 13.71
CA LEU A 526 7.33 20.80 14.27
C LEU A 526 5.89 21.11 13.87
N CYS A 527 5.15 21.80 14.74
CA CYS A 527 3.91 22.45 14.33
C CYS A 527 4.24 23.69 13.47
N ARG A 528 3.28 24.15 12.65
CA ARG A 528 3.49 25.27 11.71
C ARG A 528 4.04 26.55 12.35
N LEU A 529 3.66 26.85 13.59
CA LEU A 529 4.12 28.06 14.28
C LEU A 529 5.57 27.92 14.73
N CYS A 530 5.94 26.78 15.32
CA CYS A 530 7.31 26.48 15.74
C CYS A 530 8.24 26.37 14.53
N ASP A 531 7.80 25.73 13.45
CA ASP A 531 8.51 25.66 12.18
C ASP A 531 8.86 27.06 11.67
N LYS A 532 7.86 27.93 11.50
CA LYS A 532 8.09 29.29 11.01
C LYS A 532 9.06 30.08 11.89
N ALA A 533 8.92 29.97 13.21
CA ALA A 533 9.83 30.63 14.14
C ALA A 533 11.25 30.06 14.12
N PHE A 534 11.41 28.76 13.82
CA PHE A 534 12.70 28.10 13.65
C PHE A 534 13.36 28.46 12.31
N GLU A 535 12.58 28.51 11.23
CA GLU A 535 13.03 28.99 9.92
C GLU A 535 13.61 30.40 10.02
N ASP A 536 12.89 31.31 10.69
CA ASP A 536 13.28 32.72 10.89
C ASP A 536 14.38 32.93 11.96
N GLY A 537 14.86 31.86 12.59
CA GLY A 537 15.90 31.91 13.62
C GLY A 537 15.45 32.52 14.95
N HIS A 538 14.14 32.68 15.17
CA HIS A 538 13.56 33.15 16.44
C HIS A 538 13.52 32.07 17.52
N LEU A 539 13.38 30.81 17.10
CA LEU A 539 13.69 29.62 17.87
C LEU A 539 14.95 28.97 17.26
N GLN A 540 15.92 28.59 18.08
CA GLN A 540 17.16 27.98 17.62
C GLN A 540 17.40 26.69 18.39
N LEU A 541 17.96 25.68 17.73
CA LEU A 541 18.37 24.42 18.36
C LEU A 541 19.89 24.42 18.50
N LYS A 542 20.39 24.12 19.71
CA LYS A 542 21.82 23.92 19.98
C LYS A 542 22.23 22.46 19.84
N GLU A 543 23.52 22.21 19.72
CA GLU A 543 24.10 20.85 19.60
C GLU A 543 23.85 19.95 20.82
N ASN A 544 23.54 20.54 21.98
CA ASN A 544 23.13 19.84 23.20
C ASN A 544 21.60 19.70 23.32
N TYR A 545 20.90 19.92 22.20
CA TYR A 545 19.46 19.86 22.02
C TYR A 545 18.64 20.91 22.80
N GLU A 546 19.29 21.95 23.30
CA GLU A 546 18.62 23.09 23.93
C GLU A 546 17.93 23.99 22.91
N ILE A 547 16.72 24.42 23.26
CA ILE A 547 15.94 25.37 22.47
C ILE A 547 16.20 26.77 23.02
N ILE A 548 16.68 27.66 22.17
CA ILE A 548 16.91 29.07 22.48
C ILE A 548 15.83 29.92 21.83
N VAL A 549 15.16 30.72 22.64
CA VAL A 549 14.23 31.74 22.18
C VAL A 549 14.97 33.07 22.12
N THR A 550 14.94 33.73 20.96
CA THR A 550 15.57 35.05 20.81
C THR A 550 14.96 36.11 21.72
N GLU A 551 15.78 37.09 22.11
CA GLU A 551 15.37 38.17 23.01
C GLU A 551 14.20 39.00 22.44
N LYS A 552 14.19 39.20 21.11
CA LYS A 552 13.09 39.87 20.40
C LYS A 552 11.75 39.19 20.65
N LEU A 553 11.72 37.86 20.60
CA LEU A 553 10.49 37.09 20.76
C LEU A 553 10.09 36.98 22.26
N ARG A 554 11.08 36.87 23.16
CA ARG A 554 10.87 36.85 24.62
C ARG A 554 10.29 38.15 25.18
N LYS A 555 10.60 39.30 24.57
CA LYS A 555 10.13 40.63 25.00
C LYS A 555 8.76 41.01 24.42
N SER A 556 8.04 40.08 23.80
CA SER A 556 6.71 40.38 23.26
C SER A 556 5.73 40.74 24.37
N GLU A 557 5.02 41.86 24.24
CA GLU A 557 3.93 42.22 25.16
C GLU A 557 2.62 41.47 24.83
N ASN A 558 2.60 40.72 23.73
CA ASN A 558 1.41 39.98 23.30
C ASN A 558 1.20 38.73 24.18
N THR A 559 0.06 38.67 24.87
CA THR A 559 -0.28 37.59 25.79
C THR A 559 -0.33 36.21 25.12
N THR A 560 -0.81 36.12 23.87
CA THR A 560 -0.84 34.87 23.11
C THR A 560 0.57 34.37 22.78
N VAL A 561 1.49 35.28 22.42
CA VAL A 561 2.89 34.93 22.18
C VAL A 561 3.52 34.39 23.46
N ASN A 562 3.34 35.08 24.59
CA ASN A 562 3.87 34.64 25.87
C ASN A 562 3.27 33.30 26.33
N SER A 563 1.98 33.09 26.10
CA SER A 563 1.34 31.79 26.37
C SER A 563 1.94 30.67 25.53
N TRP A 564 2.20 30.91 24.24
CA TRP A 564 2.84 29.92 23.38
C TRP A 564 4.28 29.64 23.79
N LEU A 565 5.08 30.69 24.06
CA LEU A 565 6.46 30.55 24.53
C LEU A 565 6.57 29.77 25.83
N SER A 566 5.59 29.91 26.75
CA SER A 566 5.59 29.14 27.99
C SER A 566 5.38 27.63 27.79
N LYS A 567 4.96 27.20 26.60
CA LYS A 567 4.85 25.80 26.20
C LYS A 567 6.07 25.29 25.43
N ILE A 568 7.07 26.14 25.15
CA ILE A 568 8.29 25.71 24.48
C ILE A 568 9.18 24.95 25.47
N ASN A 569 9.55 23.73 25.11
CA ASN A 569 10.47 22.90 25.87
C ASN A 569 11.85 23.58 25.98
N SER A 570 12.55 23.32 27.09
CA SER A 570 13.94 23.77 27.24
C SER A 570 14.90 22.96 26.36
N LYS A 571 14.56 21.69 26.09
CA LYS A 571 15.26 20.77 25.18
C LYS A 571 14.27 19.96 24.36
N ILE A 572 14.63 19.60 23.14
CA ILE A 572 13.80 18.63 22.37
C ILE A 572 13.81 17.25 23.03
N PRO A 573 12.70 16.50 22.98
CA PRO A 573 12.69 15.11 23.43
C PRO A 573 13.50 14.25 22.46
N ILE A 574 14.34 13.37 23.01
CA ILE A 574 15.09 12.35 22.27
C ILE A 574 14.83 11.01 22.95
N LYS A 575 14.38 10.01 22.20
CA LYS A 575 14.10 8.68 22.75
C LYS A 575 15.39 7.90 22.86
N SER A 576 15.46 7.01 23.85
CA SER A 576 16.63 6.13 24.03
C SER A 576 16.83 5.14 22.87
N ASN A 577 15.76 4.82 22.14
CA ASN A 577 15.77 3.91 20.99
C ASN A 577 15.59 4.62 19.64
N SER A 578 15.75 5.96 19.59
CA SER A 578 15.66 6.70 18.33
C SER A 578 16.68 6.20 17.33
N LYS A 579 16.23 5.89 16.10
CA LYS A 579 17.11 5.54 14.98
C LYS A 579 17.70 6.80 14.36
N PHE A 580 16.91 7.88 14.37
CA PHE A 580 17.30 9.17 13.84
C PHE A 580 17.15 10.26 14.90
N THR A 581 18.22 11.02 15.10
CA THR A 581 18.22 12.20 15.98
C THR A 581 18.88 13.35 15.23
N PRO A 582 18.50 14.62 15.50
CA PRO A 582 19.13 15.77 14.88
C PRO A 582 20.66 15.72 14.91
N ASP A 583 21.27 15.69 13.73
CA ASP A 583 22.73 15.61 13.60
C ASP A 583 23.37 16.95 13.98
N LYS A 584 24.48 16.88 14.72
CA LYS A 584 25.21 18.07 15.16
C LYS A 584 25.76 18.88 13.99
N GLU A 585 26.18 18.22 12.90
CA GLU A 585 26.70 18.91 11.72
C GLU A 585 25.61 19.75 11.04
N PHE A 586 24.39 19.22 10.92
CA PHE A 586 23.25 19.96 10.37
C PHE A 586 22.84 21.12 11.28
N ILE A 587 22.81 20.91 12.60
CA ILE A 587 22.55 21.98 13.58
C ILE A 587 23.60 23.10 13.46
N GLN A 588 24.89 22.76 13.41
CA GLN A 588 25.97 23.73 13.24
C GLN A 588 25.83 24.51 11.92
N LYS A 589 25.46 23.82 10.83
CA LYS A 589 25.26 24.45 9.52
C LYS A 589 24.09 25.44 9.56
N LYS A 590 22.96 25.09 10.19
CA LYS A 590 21.83 26.00 10.40
C LYS A 590 22.23 27.21 11.26
N LEU A 591 22.93 27.01 12.37
CA LEU A 591 23.36 28.10 13.26
C LEU A 591 24.33 29.08 12.58
N LYS A 592 25.17 28.64 11.63
CA LYS A 592 26.04 29.52 10.84
C LYS A 592 25.27 30.36 9.79
N SER A 593 24.04 29.98 9.47
CA SER A 593 23.21 30.62 8.44
C SER A 593 22.20 31.65 8.99
N ILE A 594 22.00 31.66 10.31
CA ILE A 594 21.18 32.62 11.07
C ILE A 594 22.10 33.76 11.52
#